data_AF-A0A0Q3NCJ5-F1
#
_entry.id   AF-A0A0Q3NCJ5-F1
#
_cell.length_a   1.000
_cell.length_b   1.000
_cell.length_c   1.000
_cell.angle_alpha   90.00
_cell.angle_beta   90.00
_cell.angle_gamma   90.00
#
_symmetry.space_group_name_H-M   'P 1'
#
loop_
_entity.id
_entity.type
_entity.pdbx_description
1 polymer ?
#
loop_
_entity_poly.entity_id
_entity_poly.type
_entity_poly.pdbx_seq_one_letter_code
_entity_poly.pdbx_strand_id
1 'polypeptide(L)'
;MERFRFRFRRSPLLSLNLKLAFAVSLGLGVSFAVSSSSSSALPSPPPSPQAVAADLLAVLAGPRAASRVPAGEASRLRSCLRFLSPASASAVSRESPPWRGFRKVLLEGCDDDAAEADGLVMWPPAPVMELARLAVDSGGNPGAIHHALDPTMLPVPDIEGSKKNKCHLTRTPYGRRFANQEINSYLAFLFELIATRGPSVGLNVSLNRYDLFHGHLFLASGTGRLGILFHAKEYPAFDKELFPYNLGYCQAGSDVPYDDSMNLRNILWLAPLPSSETKAWLAPGVLVILDAHPDGIIYQDMIRDYVQIVRTIYEDIYADDFGELAVDVNYLNVANAAPADRIFIC
;
A
#
# COMPACT_ATOMS: atom_id res chain seq x y z
N MET A 1 -38.61 17.46 29.82
CA MET A 1 -38.91 18.88 30.14
C MET A 1 -37.64 19.43 30.75
N GLU A 2 -36.97 20.49 30.29
CA GLU A 2 -37.34 21.62 29.44
C GLU A 2 -36.12 22.05 28.62
N ARG A 3 -36.40 22.51 27.40
CA ARG A 3 -35.44 23.09 26.46
C ARG A 3 -35.28 24.57 26.78
N PHE A 4 -34.05 25.08 26.82
CA PHE A 4 -33.81 26.50 26.61
C PHE A 4 -33.34 26.76 25.17
N ARG A 5 -34.17 27.50 24.44
CA ARG A 5 -33.89 28.15 23.15
C ARG A 5 -33.89 29.66 23.36
N PHE A 6 -33.36 30.35 22.35
CA PHE A 6 -33.42 31.79 22.01
C PHE A 6 -32.10 32.53 22.25
N ARG A 7 -31.60 33.41 21.36
CA ARG A 7 -32.08 33.94 20.06
C ARG A 7 -30.89 34.60 19.35
N PHE A 8 -30.88 34.55 18.02
CA PHE A 8 -30.01 35.35 17.15
C PHE A 8 -30.25 36.86 17.30
N ARG A 9 -29.20 37.68 17.10
CA ARG A 9 -29.33 39.04 16.58
C ARG A 9 -28.16 39.39 15.64
N ARG A 10 -28.52 40.04 14.53
CA ARG A 10 -27.70 40.41 13.36
C ARG A 10 -26.73 41.58 13.63
N SER A 11 -25.67 41.62 12.81
CA SER A 11 -24.66 42.67 12.61
C SER A 11 -25.24 44.05 12.22
N PRO A 12 -24.42 45.14 12.23
CA PRO A 12 -23.79 45.54 10.97
C PRO A 12 -22.35 46.12 11.05
N LEU A 13 -21.59 45.77 10.01
CA LEU A 13 -20.66 46.53 9.13
C LEU A 13 -19.86 47.80 9.58
N LEU A 14 -18.60 47.76 9.11
CA LEU A 14 -17.75 48.83 8.53
C LEU A 14 -17.12 49.90 9.46
N SER A 15 -15.79 49.86 9.57
CA SER A 15 -14.96 50.99 9.14
C SER A 15 -13.50 50.59 8.92
N LEU A 16 -13.04 50.84 7.69
CA LEU A 16 -11.67 50.75 7.22
C LEU A 16 -10.95 52.04 7.63
N ASN A 17 -9.77 51.98 8.26
CA ASN A 17 -8.92 53.15 8.44
C ASN A 17 -7.52 52.86 7.93
N LEU A 18 -7.27 53.32 6.71
CA LEU A 18 -5.97 53.46 6.08
C LEU A 18 -5.33 54.75 6.62
N LYS A 19 -4.17 54.68 7.27
CA LYS A 19 -3.33 55.85 7.54
C LYS A 19 -1.92 55.59 7.06
N LEU A 20 -1.61 56.25 5.95
CA LEU A 20 -0.27 56.45 5.41
C LEU A 20 0.35 57.65 6.15
N ALA A 21 1.58 57.51 6.67
CA ALA A 21 2.40 58.67 6.99
C ALA A 21 3.90 58.35 6.84
N PHE A 22 4.60 59.38 6.41
CA PHE A 22 5.93 59.44 5.80
C PHE A 22 7.11 59.03 6.69
N ALA A 23 8.17 58.62 6.01
CA ALA A 23 9.49 58.29 6.54
C ALA A 23 10.26 59.48 7.10
N VAL A 24 11.06 59.22 8.13
CA VAL A 24 12.17 60.07 8.56
C VAL A 24 13.42 59.20 8.60
N SER A 25 14.36 59.48 7.70
CA SER A 25 15.69 58.86 7.66
C SER A 25 16.60 59.53 8.68
N LEU A 26 17.11 58.76 9.65
CA LEU A 26 18.29 59.12 10.42
C LEU A 26 19.37 58.06 10.18
N GLY A 27 20.41 58.44 9.45
CA GLY A 27 21.61 57.64 9.28
C GLY A 27 22.47 57.68 10.53
N LEU A 28 22.82 56.50 11.04
CA LEU A 28 23.92 56.29 11.98
C LEU A 28 24.71 55.08 11.45
N GLY A 29 25.94 55.35 11.05
CA GLY A 29 26.88 54.34 10.57
C GLY A 29 27.27 53.39 11.68
N VAL A 30 27.32 52.09 11.37
CA VAL A 30 27.92 51.07 12.22
C VAL A 30 28.79 50.18 11.35
N SER A 31 30.03 50.05 11.79
CA SER A 31 31.16 49.39 11.15
C SER A 31 30.90 47.94 10.76
N PHE A 32 31.39 47.55 9.59
CA PHE A 32 31.37 46.16 9.10
C PHE A 32 32.44 45.36 9.84
N ALA A 33 32.04 44.63 10.89
CA ALA A 33 32.81 43.48 11.35
C ALA A 33 32.36 42.28 10.52
N VAL A 34 33.27 41.74 9.70
CA VAL A 34 33.06 40.48 8.97
C VAL A 34 33.12 39.35 10.00
N SER A 35 31.98 39.06 10.62
CA SER A 35 31.78 37.82 11.35
C SER A 35 31.53 36.73 10.30
N SER A 36 32.51 35.85 10.10
CA SER A 36 32.33 34.58 9.42
C SER A 36 31.41 33.71 10.27
N SER A 37 30.10 33.93 10.17
CA SER A 37 29.11 33.01 10.69
C SER A 37 29.13 31.78 9.80
N SER A 38 29.79 30.73 10.28
CA SER A 38 29.53 29.36 9.86
C SER A 38 28.05 29.09 10.13
N SER A 39 27.22 29.28 9.10
CA SER A 39 25.83 28.85 9.10
C SER A 39 25.84 27.33 9.23
N SER A 40 25.78 26.84 10.47
CA SER A 40 25.33 25.49 10.76
C SER A 40 23.92 25.42 10.20
N ALA A 41 23.80 24.88 8.98
CA ALA A 41 22.52 24.61 8.37
C ALA A 41 21.73 23.78 9.38
N LEU A 42 20.58 24.30 9.80
CA LEU A 42 19.64 23.51 10.58
C LEU A 42 19.36 22.23 9.78
N PRO A 43 19.36 21.05 10.42
CA PRO A 43 19.03 19.83 9.72
C PRO A 43 17.66 20.01 9.04
N SER A 44 17.59 19.69 7.76
CA SER A 44 16.33 19.66 7.02
C SER A 44 15.33 18.82 7.81
N PRO A 45 14.05 19.22 7.87
CA PRO A 45 13.03 18.37 8.48
C PRO A 45 13.03 17.00 7.79
N PRO A 46 12.74 15.91 8.52
CA PRO A 46 12.62 14.59 7.93
C PRO A 46 11.58 14.62 6.80
N PRO A 47 11.78 13.83 5.72
CA PRO A 47 10.81 13.76 4.64
C PRO A 47 9.47 13.26 5.17
N SER A 48 8.37 13.69 4.56
CA SER A 48 7.06 13.14 4.91
C SER A 48 6.92 11.72 4.33
N PRO A 49 6.13 10.83 4.98
CA PRO A 49 5.86 9.49 4.44
C PRO A 49 5.38 9.48 2.99
N GLN A 50 4.55 10.46 2.60
CA GLN A 50 4.07 10.64 1.23
C GLN A 50 5.19 10.92 0.23
N ALA A 51 6.21 11.69 0.62
CA ALA A 51 7.34 11.99 -0.25
C ALA A 51 8.18 10.74 -0.51
N VAL A 52 8.46 9.97 0.56
CA VAL A 52 9.20 8.71 0.45
C VAL A 52 8.43 7.66 -0.36
N ALA A 53 7.12 7.57 -0.17
CA ALA A 53 6.25 6.71 -0.97
C ALA A 53 6.23 7.13 -2.45
N ALA A 54 6.17 8.43 -2.76
CA ALA A 54 6.24 8.92 -4.14
C ALA A 54 7.58 8.55 -4.80
N ASP A 55 8.69 8.70 -4.08
CA ASP A 55 10.02 8.31 -4.55
C ASP A 55 10.16 6.79 -4.72
N LEU A 56 9.60 6.00 -3.81
CA LEU A 56 9.50 4.54 -3.92
C LEU A 56 8.75 4.13 -5.20
N LEU A 57 7.58 4.73 -5.45
CA LEU A 57 6.79 4.48 -6.65
C LEU A 57 7.53 4.90 -7.92
N ALA A 58 8.27 6.01 -7.90
CA ALA A 58 9.10 6.44 -9.02
C ALA A 58 10.25 5.47 -9.29
N VAL A 59 10.92 4.97 -8.24
CA VAL A 59 11.95 3.93 -8.33
C VAL A 59 11.42 2.65 -8.97
N LEU A 60 10.17 2.27 -8.68
CA LEU A 60 9.46 1.10 -9.22
C LEU A 60 8.75 1.36 -10.57
N ALA A 61 8.74 2.60 -11.07
CA ALA A 61 8.15 2.97 -12.36
C ALA A 61 9.16 2.96 -13.53
N GLY A 62 10.41 2.56 -13.27
CA GLY A 62 11.44 2.38 -14.29
C GLY A 62 12.47 3.51 -14.36
N PRO A 63 13.52 3.39 -15.22
CA PRO A 63 14.72 4.23 -15.15
C PRO A 63 14.47 5.73 -15.28
N ARG A 64 13.52 6.13 -16.14
CA ARG A 64 13.19 7.54 -16.39
C ARG A 64 12.48 8.20 -15.21
N ALA A 65 11.64 7.45 -14.49
CA ALA A 65 10.99 7.97 -13.28
C ALA A 65 11.98 7.96 -12.11
N ALA A 66 12.74 6.86 -11.95
CA ALA A 66 13.77 6.72 -10.93
C ALA A 66 14.87 7.80 -11.01
N SER A 67 15.21 8.30 -12.21
CA SER A 67 16.20 9.37 -12.36
C SER A 67 15.77 10.73 -11.79
N ARG A 68 14.50 10.87 -11.36
CA ARG A 68 13.98 12.06 -10.68
C ARG A 68 14.20 12.01 -9.16
N VAL A 69 14.49 10.83 -8.62
CA VAL A 69 14.75 10.61 -7.20
C VAL A 69 16.25 10.84 -6.93
N PRO A 70 16.63 11.56 -5.86
CA PRO A 70 18.04 11.71 -5.48
C PRO A 70 18.75 10.35 -5.36
N ALA A 71 19.95 10.23 -5.93
CA ALA A 71 20.64 8.93 -6.04
C ALA A 71 20.86 8.23 -4.69
N GLY A 72 21.17 8.98 -3.63
CA GLY A 72 21.32 8.43 -2.28
C GLY A 72 20.00 7.88 -1.71
N GLU A 73 18.90 8.58 -1.95
CA GLU A 73 17.56 8.16 -1.52
C GLU A 73 17.07 6.96 -2.31
N ALA A 74 17.26 6.96 -3.64
CA ALA A 74 16.98 5.81 -4.48
C ALA A 74 17.79 4.56 -4.04
N SER A 75 19.04 4.74 -3.61
CA SER A 75 19.86 3.65 -3.07
C SER A 75 19.33 3.12 -1.73
N ARG A 76 18.94 4.02 -0.80
CA ARG A 76 18.32 3.64 0.48
C ARG A 76 17.00 2.90 0.27
N LEU A 77 16.17 3.35 -0.66
CA LEU A 77 14.92 2.68 -1.02
C LEU A 77 15.20 1.29 -1.57
N ARG A 78 16.11 1.17 -2.54
CA ARG A 78 16.47 -0.12 -3.15
C ARG A 78 17.01 -1.14 -2.14
N SER A 79 17.75 -0.70 -1.11
CA SER A 79 18.21 -1.62 -0.06
C SER A 79 17.09 -2.19 0.79
N CYS A 80 15.91 -1.57 0.80
CA CYS A 80 14.73 -2.05 1.51
C CYS A 80 13.77 -2.85 0.62
N LEU A 81 14.14 -3.18 -0.62
CA LEU A 81 13.27 -3.93 -1.54
C LEU A 81 13.69 -5.39 -1.65
N ARG A 82 12.78 -6.32 -1.33
CA ARG A 82 12.96 -7.75 -1.60
C ARG A 82 11.92 -8.23 -2.59
N PHE A 83 12.34 -8.45 -3.83
CA PHE A 83 11.43 -8.79 -4.93
C PHE A 83 10.91 -10.22 -4.78
N LEU A 84 9.59 -10.37 -4.83
CA LEU A 84 8.91 -11.65 -5.00
C LEU A 84 8.65 -11.93 -6.47
N SER A 85 8.44 -10.88 -7.28
CA SER A 85 8.34 -10.98 -8.73
C SER A 85 8.67 -9.63 -9.41
N PRO A 86 9.52 -9.60 -10.45
CA PRO A 86 10.25 -10.74 -10.99
C PRO A 86 11.28 -11.28 -10.00
N ALA A 87 11.40 -12.61 -9.88
CA ALA A 87 12.31 -13.26 -8.94
C ALA A 87 13.77 -13.16 -9.39
N SER A 88 14.01 -13.01 -10.71
CA SER A 88 15.32 -12.69 -11.27
C SER A 88 15.23 -11.55 -12.30
N ALA A 89 16.26 -10.71 -12.36
CA ALA A 89 16.33 -9.62 -13.34
C ALA A 89 16.39 -10.10 -14.81
N SER A 90 16.66 -11.38 -15.04
CA SER A 90 16.79 -11.98 -16.37
C SER A 90 15.47 -12.48 -16.97
N ALA A 91 14.40 -12.54 -16.19
CA ALA A 91 13.11 -13.16 -16.57
C ALA A 91 12.24 -12.31 -17.52
N VAL A 92 12.79 -11.27 -18.18
CA VAL A 92 12.03 -10.34 -19.02
C VAL A 92 11.77 -10.94 -20.42
N SER A 93 10.99 -12.01 -20.47
CA SER A 93 10.34 -12.47 -21.70
C SER A 93 9.18 -11.51 -22.04
N ARG A 94 9.13 -11.03 -23.30
CA ARG A 94 8.09 -10.11 -23.80
C ARG A 94 6.79 -10.80 -24.24
N GLU A 95 6.74 -12.12 -24.17
CA GLU A 95 5.58 -12.90 -24.62
C GLU A 95 4.84 -13.49 -23.42
N SER A 96 3.55 -13.18 -23.32
CA SER A 96 2.65 -13.81 -22.36
C SER A 96 2.53 -15.30 -22.71
N PRO A 97 2.99 -16.22 -21.86
CA PRO A 97 2.77 -17.64 -22.10
C PRO A 97 1.28 -17.96 -22.15
N PRO A 98 0.86 -19.01 -22.88
CA PRO A 98 -0.53 -19.45 -22.89
C PRO A 98 -0.96 -19.81 -21.47
N TRP A 99 -1.99 -19.12 -20.96
CA TRP A 99 -2.51 -19.28 -19.61
C TRP A 99 -2.90 -20.75 -19.35
N ARG A 100 -2.32 -21.37 -18.32
CA ARG A 100 -2.67 -22.76 -17.90
C ARG A 100 -3.45 -22.88 -16.59
N GLY A 101 -3.75 -21.76 -15.92
CA GLY A 101 -4.52 -21.71 -14.68
C GLY A 101 -3.63 -21.40 -13.49
N PHE A 102 -4.05 -20.44 -12.64
CA PHE A 102 -3.26 -19.97 -11.50
C PHE A 102 -2.80 -21.08 -10.54
N ARG A 103 -3.66 -22.08 -10.27
CA ARG A 103 -3.31 -23.21 -9.40
C ARG A 103 -2.18 -24.07 -9.97
N LYS A 104 -2.11 -24.21 -11.30
CA LYS A 104 -1.07 -25.03 -11.92
C LYS A 104 0.30 -24.37 -11.80
N VAL A 105 0.36 -23.05 -12.04
CA VAL A 105 1.56 -22.22 -11.92
C VAL A 105 2.19 -22.26 -10.51
N LEU A 106 1.38 -22.41 -9.47
CA LEU A 106 1.86 -22.43 -8.08
C LEU A 106 2.26 -23.83 -7.58
N LEU A 107 1.77 -24.90 -8.21
CA LEU A 107 1.94 -26.28 -7.74
C LEU A 107 3.09 -27.02 -8.42
N GLU A 108 3.43 -26.64 -9.65
CA GLU A 108 4.52 -27.26 -10.41
C GLU A 108 5.79 -26.44 -10.17
N GLY A 109 6.76 -27.02 -9.46
CA GLY A 109 7.96 -26.33 -8.97
C GLY A 109 9.11 -26.29 -9.99
N CYS A 110 8.81 -26.14 -11.29
CA CYS A 110 9.84 -26.07 -12.32
C CYS A 110 10.18 -24.62 -12.70
N ASP A 111 11.36 -24.40 -13.28
CA ASP A 111 11.83 -23.07 -13.69
C ASP A 111 10.86 -22.39 -14.68
N ASP A 112 10.17 -23.17 -15.52
CA ASP A 112 9.15 -22.66 -16.46
C ASP A 112 7.94 -22.06 -15.73
N ASP A 113 7.53 -22.61 -14.59
CA ASP A 113 6.39 -22.11 -13.79
C ASP A 113 6.77 -20.85 -13.01
N ALA A 114 8.03 -20.75 -12.54
CA ALA A 114 8.54 -19.53 -11.93
C ALA A 114 8.57 -18.35 -12.93
N ALA A 115 8.98 -18.62 -14.17
CA ALA A 115 8.94 -17.65 -15.26
C ALA A 115 7.50 -17.30 -15.68
N GLU A 116 6.57 -18.26 -15.67
CA GLU A 116 5.15 -18.02 -15.92
C GLU A 116 4.53 -17.11 -14.84
N ALA A 117 4.79 -17.37 -13.56
CA ALA A 117 4.36 -16.49 -12.46
C ALA A 117 4.98 -15.09 -12.53
N ASP A 118 6.26 -14.97 -12.91
CA ASP A 118 6.88 -13.67 -13.17
C ASP A 118 6.19 -12.92 -14.31
N GLY A 119 5.90 -13.63 -15.40
CA GLY A 119 5.15 -13.11 -16.53
C GLY A 119 3.76 -12.61 -16.14
N LEU A 120 3.03 -13.35 -15.29
CA LEU A 120 1.70 -12.97 -14.82
C LEU A 120 1.70 -11.75 -13.90
N VAL A 121 2.74 -11.53 -13.10
CA VAL A 121 2.84 -10.31 -12.29
C VAL A 121 3.25 -9.12 -13.15
N MET A 122 4.22 -9.29 -14.05
CA MET A 122 4.69 -8.23 -14.94
C MET A 122 3.65 -7.81 -15.97
N TRP A 123 2.88 -8.77 -16.48
CA TRP A 123 1.87 -8.60 -17.52
C TRP A 123 0.65 -9.47 -17.19
N PRO A 124 -0.19 -9.04 -16.24
CA PRO A 124 -1.35 -9.79 -15.80
C PRO A 124 -2.39 -9.93 -16.91
N PRO A 125 -3.43 -10.77 -16.69
CA PRO A 125 -4.53 -10.95 -17.62
C PRO A 125 -5.17 -9.66 -18.12
N ALA A 126 -5.73 -9.73 -19.33
CA ALA A 126 -6.37 -8.58 -19.98
C ALA A 126 -7.37 -7.84 -19.07
N PRO A 127 -8.26 -8.50 -18.30
CA PRO A 127 -9.17 -7.79 -17.39
C PRO A 127 -8.47 -6.98 -16.29
N VAL A 128 -7.31 -7.44 -15.79
CA VAL A 128 -6.51 -6.73 -14.79
C VAL A 128 -5.77 -5.56 -15.44
N MET A 129 -5.27 -5.75 -16.66
CA MET A 129 -4.67 -4.69 -17.47
C MET A 129 -5.68 -3.58 -17.79
N GLU A 130 -6.91 -3.95 -18.13
CA GLU A 130 -8.01 -3.01 -18.35
C GLU A 130 -8.36 -2.24 -17.08
N LEU A 131 -8.39 -2.90 -15.91
CA LEU A 131 -8.59 -2.24 -14.62
C LEU A 131 -7.46 -1.24 -14.31
N ALA A 132 -6.20 -1.61 -14.58
CA ALA A 132 -5.05 -0.72 -14.42
C ALA A 132 -5.10 0.50 -15.37
N ARG A 133 -5.58 0.31 -16.60
CA ARG A 133 -5.84 1.41 -17.55
C ARG A 133 -6.96 2.31 -17.07
N LEU A 134 -8.07 1.74 -16.62
CA LEU A 134 -9.21 2.49 -16.06
C LEU A 134 -8.80 3.37 -14.89
N ALA A 135 -7.94 2.86 -13.99
CA ALA A 135 -7.41 3.61 -12.87
C ALA A 135 -6.68 4.90 -13.30
N VAL A 136 -5.80 4.81 -14.30
CA VAL A 136 -5.08 5.98 -14.83
C VAL A 136 -5.98 6.91 -15.64
N ASP A 137 -6.81 6.36 -16.53
CA ASP A 137 -7.68 7.13 -17.42
C ASP A 137 -8.76 7.91 -16.65
N SER A 138 -9.15 7.41 -15.47
CA SER A 138 -10.06 8.10 -14.54
C SER A 138 -9.37 9.17 -13.68
N GLY A 139 -8.08 9.41 -13.88
CA GLY A 139 -7.29 10.35 -13.09
C GLY A 139 -7.04 9.87 -11.65
N GLY A 140 -7.08 8.56 -11.40
CA GLY A 140 -6.94 8.01 -10.05
C GLY A 140 -8.21 8.13 -9.21
N ASN A 141 -9.41 8.10 -9.81
CA ASN A 141 -10.67 8.19 -9.07
C ASN A 141 -11.12 6.81 -8.55
N PRO A 142 -11.22 6.59 -7.23
CA PRO A 142 -11.70 5.33 -6.64
C PRO A 142 -13.07 4.87 -7.14
N GLY A 143 -13.96 5.80 -7.50
CA GLY A 143 -15.28 5.50 -8.03
C GLY A 143 -15.24 4.64 -9.30
N ALA A 144 -14.20 4.78 -10.12
CA ALA A 144 -14.01 3.94 -11.31
C ALA A 144 -13.79 2.46 -10.93
N ILE A 145 -13.07 2.20 -9.84
CA ILE A 145 -12.88 0.84 -9.29
C ILE A 145 -14.19 0.33 -8.70
N HIS A 146 -14.94 1.17 -7.98
CA HIS A 146 -16.23 0.79 -7.40
C HIS A 146 -17.25 0.38 -8.45
N HIS A 147 -17.24 1.00 -9.63
CA HIS A 147 -18.11 0.64 -10.75
C HIS A 147 -17.75 -0.70 -11.41
N ALA A 148 -16.54 -1.22 -11.21
CA ALA A 148 -16.13 -2.53 -11.70
C ALA A 148 -16.58 -3.70 -10.79
N LEU A 149 -17.15 -3.39 -9.63
CA LEU A 149 -17.65 -4.38 -8.68
C LEU A 149 -19.05 -4.86 -9.07
N ASP A 150 -19.31 -6.15 -8.86
CA ASP A 150 -20.64 -6.71 -8.88
C ASP A 150 -21.45 -6.09 -7.72
N PRO A 151 -22.68 -5.59 -7.95
CA PRO A 151 -23.49 -4.99 -6.90
C PRO A 151 -23.98 -5.99 -5.84
N THR A 152 -23.82 -7.29 -6.08
CA THR A 152 -24.25 -8.36 -5.17
C THR A 152 -23.45 -8.33 -3.86
N MET A 153 -24.16 -8.15 -2.76
CA MET A 153 -23.60 -8.16 -1.41
C MET A 153 -23.54 -9.59 -0.90
N LEU A 154 -22.33 -10.08 -0.67
CA LEU A 154 -22.08 -11.44 -0.20
C LEU A 154 -21.78 -11.42 1.30
N PRO A 155 -22.44 -12.26 2.12
CA PRO A 155 -22.13 -12.34 3.54
C PRO A 155 -20.72 -12.86 3.75
N VAL A 156 -19.98 -12.26 4.68
CA VAL A 156 -18.64 -12.73 5.02
C VAL A 156 -18.74 -14.09 5.74
N PRO A 157 -18.07 -15.14 5.23
CA PRO A 157 -18.10 -16.47 5.82
C PRO A 157 -17.45 -16.50 7.21
N ASP A 158 -17.79 -17.50 8.01
CA ASP A 158 -17.05 -17.79 9.25
C ASP A 158 -15.74 -18.48 8.89
N ILE A 159 -14.61 -17.81 9.14
CA ILE A 159 -13.28 -18.32 8.80
C ILE A 159 -12.62 -18.80 10.10
N GLU A 160 -12.30 -20.08 10.15
CA GLU A 160 -11.56 -20.71 11.26
C GLU A 160 -12.16 -20.39 12.65
N GLY A 161 -13.50 -20.32 12.72
CA GLY A 161 -14.23 -20.00 13.94
C GLY A 161 -14.12 -18.54 14.39
N SER A 162 -13.86 -17.61 13.47
CA SER A 162 -13.77 -16.17 13.77
C SER A 162 -14.99 -15.64 14.52
N LYS A 163 -16.20 -16.13 14.18
CA LYS A 163 -17.44 -15.72 14.86
C LYS A 163 -17.47 -16.15 16.32
N LYS A 164 -16.96 -17.34 16.66
CA LYS A 164 -16.87 -17.82 18.05
C LYS A 164 -16.01 -16.87 18.90
N ASN A 165 -14.97 -16.31 18.27
CA ASN A 165 -14.05 -15.39 18.91
C ASN A 165 -14.48 -13.92 18.81
N LYS A 166 -15.66 -13.61 18.23
CA LYS A 166 -16.15 -12.24 17.96
C LYS A 166 -15.22 -11.41 17.08
N CYS A 167 -14.43 -12.08 16.24
CA CYS A 167 -13.52 -11.45 15.32
C CYS A 167 -14.25 -11.05 14.02
N HIS A 168 -14.05 -9.80 13.59
CA HIS A 168 -14.48 -9.31 12.29
C HIS A 168 -13.24 -9.07 11.43
N LEU A 169 -13.04 -9.91 10.41
CA LEU A 169 -11.86 -9.85 9.53
C LEU A 169 -11.96 -8.76 8.47
N THR A 170 -13.16 -8.23 8.26
CA THR A 170 -13.48 -7.28 7.21
C THR A 170 -14.12 -6.04 7.82
N ARG A 171 -14.01 -4.90 7.13
CA ARG A 171 -14.61 -3.61 7.54
C ARG A 171 -16.13 -3.70 7.71
N THR A 172 -16.79 -4.49 6.87
CA THR A 172 -18.23 -4.71 6.86
C THR A 172 -18.56 -6.20 6.96
N PRO A 173 -19.75 -6.60 7.48
CA PRO A 173 -20.14 -8.02 7.58
C PRO A 173 -20.48 -8.67 6.22
N TYR A 174 -20.32 -7.91 5.15
CA TYR A 174 -20.56 -8.29 3.76
C TYR A 174 -19.42 -7.76 2.89
N GLY A 175 -19.14 -8.43 1.79
CA GLY A 175 -18.22 -7.96 0.76
C GLY A 175 -18.87 -8.06 -0.63
N ARG A 176 -18.20 -7.51 -1.62
CA ARG A 176 -18.50 -7.68 -3.05
C ARG A 176 -17.36 -8.41 -3.74
N ARG A 177 -17.50 -8.65 -5.04
CA ARG A 177 -16.42 -9.13 -5.91
C ARG A 177 -16.37 -8.25 -7.14
N PHE A 178 -15.27 -8.29 -7.88
CA PHE A 178 -15.27 -7.73 -9.22
C PHE A 178 -16.25 -8.52 -10.10
N ALA A 179 -16.98 -7.80 -10.97
CA ALA A 179 -17.91 -8.45 -11.90
C ALA A 179 -17.19 -9.43 -12.85
N ASN A 180 -15.92 -9.15 -13.15
CA ASN A 180 -15.06 -10.06 -13.90
C ASN A 180 -14.36 -11.05 -12.95
N GLN A 181 -14.64 -12.35 -13.11
CA GLN A 181 -14.09 -13.42 -12.29
C GLN A 181 -12.57 -13.63 -12.44
N GLU A 182 -11.98 -13.26 -13.57
CA GLU A 182 -10.53 -13.36 -13.76
C GLU A 182 -9.78 -12.37 -12.87
N ILE A 183 -10.35 -11.18 -12.62
CA ILE A 183 -9.79 -10.21 -11.67
C ILE A 183 -9.76 -10.83 -10.27
N ASN A 184 -10.87 -11.42 -9.82
CA ASN A 184 -10.93 -12.09 -8.51
C ASN A 184 -9.95 -13.27 -8.42
N SER A 185 -9.81 -14.05 -9.50
CA SER A 185 -8.87 -15.17 -9.56
C SER A 185 -7.41 -14.71 -9.50
N TYR A 186 -7.09 -13.59 -10.16
CA TYR A 186 -5.76 -13.00 -10.14
C TYR A 186 -5.41 -12.42 -8.77
N LEU A 187 -6.37 -11.77 -8.10
CA LEU A 187 -6.17 -11.31 -6.72
C LEU A 187 -5.88 -12.48 -5.79
N ALA A 188 -6.65 -13.58 -5.89
CA ALA A 188 -6.37 -14.80 -5.14
C ALA A 188 -4.99 -15.38 -5.45
N PHE A 189 -4.58 -15.38 -6.72
CA PHE A 189 -3.23 -15.76 -7.13
C PHE A 189 -2.13 -14.93 -6.47
N LEU A 190 -2.31 -13.61 -6.30
CA LEU A 190 -1.32 -12.78 -5.61
C LEU A 190 -1.11 -13.21 -4.16
N PHE A 191 -2.18 -13.48 -3.40
CA PHE A 191 -2.08 -13.99 -2.02
C PHE A 191 -1.33 -15.33 -1.97
N GLU A 192 -1.72 -16.26 -2.85
CA GLU A 192 -1.10 -17.59 -2.92
C GLU A 192 0.37 -17.53 -3.37
N LEU A 193 0.71 -16.61 -4.28
CA LEU A 193 2.07 -16.36 -4.74
C LEU A 193 2.96 -15.78 -3.63
N ILE A 194 2.44 -14.83 -2.84
CA ILE A 194 3.17 -14.28 -1.68
C ILE A 194 3.45 -15.39 -0.68
N ALA A 195 2.47 -16.23 -0.33
CA ALA A 195 2.67 -17.34 0.58
C ALA A 195 3.68 -18.37 0.05
N THR A 196 3.68 -18.62 -1.26
CA THR A 196 4.59 -19.57 -1.91
C THR A 196 6.03 -19.05 -1.97
N ARG A 197 6.23 -17.75 -2.28
CA ARG A 197 7.57 -17.18 -2.52
C ARG A 197 8.17 -16.46 -1.31
N GLY A 198 7.35 -16.01 -0.37
CA GLY A 198 7.80 -15.34 0.86
C GLY A 198 8.96 -16.05 1.57
N PRO A 199 8.92 -17.39 1.75
CA PRO A 199 10.00 -18.11 2.41
C PRO A 199 11.39 -17.88 1.80
N SER A 200 11.47 -17.70 0.46
CA SER A 200 12.74 -17.44 -0.25
C SER A 200 13.44 -16.14 0.14
N VAL A 201 12.70 -15.20 0.72
CA VAL A 201 13.18 -13.87 1.14
C VAL A 201 13.07 -13.67 2.66
N GLY A 202 12.80 -14.75 3.41
CA GLY A 202 12.71 -14.75 4.87
C GLY A 202 11.33 -14.42 5.45
N LEU A 203 10.28 -14.36 4.61
CA LEU A 203 8.90 -14.12 5.04
C LEU A 203 8.10 -15.41 4.98
N ASN A 204 8.00 -16.13 6.11
CA ASN A 204 7.10 -17.29 6.18
C ASN A 204 5.70 -16.82 6.61
N VAL A 205 4.71 -17.05 5.74
CA VAL A 205 3.32 -16.62 5.97
C VAL A 205 2.34 -17.75 5.67
N SER A 206 1.21 -17.71 6.35
CA SER A 206 0.08 -18.60 6.11
C SER A 206 -1.13 -17.81 5.64
N LEU A 207 -1.98 -18.41 4.80
CA LEU A 207 -3.26 -17.81 4.40
C LEU A 207 -4.37 -18.24 5.36
N ASN A 208 -4.48 -17.52 6.47
CA ASN A 208 -5.43 -17.82 7.55
C ASN A 208 -5.96 -16.52 8.18
N ARG A 209 -6.83 -16.60 9.18
CA ARG A 209 -7.43 -15.37 9.75
C ARG A 209 -6.47 -14.50 10.58
N TYR A 210 -5.27 -14.97 10.85
CA TYR A 210 -4.24 -14.28 11.64
C TYR A 210 -3.14 -13.66 10.77
N ASP A 211 -2.93 -14.24 9.59
CA ASP A 211 -1.80 -13.96 8.71
C ASP A 211 -2.25 -13.89 7.25
N LEU A 212 -1.69 -12.92 6.53
CA LEU A 212 -1.90 -12.64 5.10
C LEU A 212 -3.31 -12.97 4.59
N PHE A 213 -4.31 -12.23 5.08
CA PHE A 213 -5.70 -12.37 4.60
C PHE A 213 -6.26 -11.09 4.00
N HIS A 214 -5.54 -9.97 4.04
CA HIS A 214 -6.02 -8.72 3.47
C HIS A 214 -4.91 -7.86 2.87
N GLY A 215 -5.36 -6.90 2.08
CA GLY A 215 -4.57 -5.78 1.59
C GLY A 215 -5.48 -4.64 1.14
N HIS A 216 -4.86 -3.53 0.80
CA HIS A 216 -5.54 -2.28 0.50
C HIS A 216 -5.24 -1.86 -0.93
N LEU A 217 -6.28 -1.87 -1.78
CA LEU A 217 -6.16 -1.46 -3.17
C LEU A 217 -6.24 0.06 -3.23
N PHE A 218 -5.19 0.68 -3.76
CA PHE A 218 -5.04 2.12 -3.85
C PHE A 218 -4.73 2.58 -5.28
N LEU A 219 -4.98 3.86 -5.54
CA LEU A 219 -4.64 4.54 -6.78
C LEU A 219 -3.54 5.57 -6.50
N ALA A 220 -2.35 5.33 -7.07
CA ALA A 220 -1.16 6.08 -6.72
C ALA A 220 -1.28 7.59 -7.00
N SER A 221 -0.88 8.41 -6.03
CA SER A 221 -0.85 9.88 -6.16
C SER A 221 -0.08 10.32 -7.40
N GLY A 222 -0.68 11.24 -8.18
CA GLY A 222 -0.08 11.84 -9.37
C GLY A 222 0.01 10.95 -10.62
N THR A 223 -0.11 9.62 -10.50
CA THR A 223 -0.06 8.70 -11.66
C THR A 223 -1.34 7.92 -11.87
N GLY A 224 -2.16 7.73 -10.83
CA GLY A 224 -3.31 6.83 -10.85
C GLY A 224 -2.92 5.35 -10.95
N ARG A 225 -1.63 5.00 -10.76
CA ARG A 225 -1.17 3.61 -10.87
C ARG A 225 -1.90 2.74 -9.86
N LEU A 226 -2.55 1.69 -10.34
CA LEU A 226 -3.21 0.70 -9.49
C LEU A 226 -2.17 -0.08 -8.68
N GLY A 227 -2.36 -0.14 -7.36
CA GLY A 227 -1.53 -0.92 -6.46
C GLY A 227 -2.33 -1.58 -5.35
N ILE A 228 -1.72 -2.56 -4.69
CA ILE A 228 -2.23 -3.19 -3.47
C ILE A 228 -1.11 -3.25 -2.44
N LEU A 229 -1.36 -2.73 -1.25
CA LEU A 229 -0.51 -2.93 -0.08
C LEU A 229 -1.09 -4.06 0.78
N PHE A 230 -0.43 -5.22 0.80
CA PHE A 230 -0.81 -6.36 1.63
C PHE A 230 -0.13 -6.29 2.98
N HIS A 231 -0.83 -6.77 4.01
CA HIS A 231 -0.32 -6.91 5.35
C HIS A 231 -0.29 -8.38 5.75
N ALA A 232 0.93 -8.91 5.90
CA ALA A 232 1.16 -10.18 6.55
C ALA A 232 1.28 -10.01 8.06
N LYS A 233 1.25 -11.13 8.79
CA LYS A 233 1.42 -11.20 10.25
C LYS A 233 0.54 -10.19 11.00
N GLU A 234 -0.72 -10.10 10.60
CA GLU A 234 -1.65 -9.08 11.08
C GLU A 234 -1.95 -9.20 12.57
N TYR A 235 -2.06 -10.43 13.04
CA TYR A 235 -2.32 -10.71 14.45
C TYR A 235 -1.20 -11.55 15.05
N PRO A 236 -0.04 -10.98 15.42
CA PRO A 236 0.99 -11.71 16.16
C PRO A 236 0.42 -12.27 17.46
N ALA A 237 0.85 -13.46 17.84
CA ALA A 237 0.47 -14.12 19.08
C ALA A 237 0.86 -13.24 20.28
N PHE A 238 -0.02 -13.18 21.27
CA PHE A 238 0.29 -12.50 22.53
C PHE A 238 1.42 -13.25 23.23
N ASP A 239 2.49 -12.54 23.54
CA ASP A 239 3.63 -13.06 24.31
C ASP A 239 4.03 -12.01 25.35
N LYS A 240 4.17 -12.41 26.62
CA LYS A 240 4.42 -11.44 27.70
C LYS A 240 5.78 -10.74 27.61
N GLU A 241 6.74 -11.34 26.92
CA GLU A 241 8.11 -10.87 26.82
C GLU A 241 8.38 -10.24 25.45
N LEU A 242 7.93 -10.88 24.37
CA LEU A 242 8.21 -10.46 22.99
C LEU A 242 7.15 -9.51 22.44
N PHE A 243 5.86 -9.74 22.72
CA PHE A 243 4.75 -8.94 22.18
C PHE A 243 3.58 -8.83 23.18
N PRO A 244 3.73 -8.01 24.24
CA PRO A 244 2.76 -7.94 25.34
C PRO A 244 1.53 -7.07 24.99
N TYR A 245 1.12 -7.06 23.73
CA TYR A 245 0.01 -6.25 23.22
C TYR A 245 -1.20 -7.13 22.92
N ASN A 246 -2.34 -6.74 23.48
CA ASN A 246 -3.63 -7.36 23.20
C ASN A 246 -4.31 -6.63 22.04
N LEU A 247 -4.36 -7.27 20.88
CA LEU A 247 -4.99 -6.76 19.65
C LEU A 247 -6.48 -7.12 19.57
N GLY A 248 -7.05 -7.66 20.65
CA GLY A 248 -8.47 -7.95 20.79
C GLY A 248 -8.89 -9.30 20.21
N TYR A 249 -10.16 -9.38 19.80
CA TYR A 249 -10.86 -10.62 19.47
C TYR A 249 -10.24 -11.41 18.30
N CYS A 250 -9.63 -10.72 17.34
CA CYS A 250 -9.02 -11.37 16.19
C CYS A 250 -7.66 -12.01 16.49
N GLN A 251 -6.96 -11.57 17.53
CA GLN A 251 -5.71 -12.18 18.01
C GLN A 251 -5.94 -13.49 18.76
N ALA A 252 -7.15 -13.72 19.28
CA ALA A 252 -7.43 -14.84 20.15
C ALA A 252 -7.13 -16.18 19.46
N GLY A 253 -6.15 -16.92 19.99
CA GLY A 253 -5.71 -18.20 19.44
C GLY A 253 -4.73 -18.11 18.27
N SER A 254 -4.16 -16.93 18.02
CA SER A 254 -3.08 -16.78 17.03
C SER A 254 -1.81 -17.49 17.49
N ASP A 255 -1.12 -18.11 16.53
CA ASP A 255 0.19 -18.73 16.63
C ASP A 255 1.26 -17.99 15.82
N VAL A 256 0.92 -16.85 15.24
CA VAL A 256 1.83 -16.04 14.41
C VAL A 256 2.97 -15.50 15.29
N PRO A 257 4.23 -15.86 15.04
CA PRO A 257 5.33 -15.41 15.89
C PRO A 257 5.62 -13.92 15.67
N TYR A 258 5.93 -13.22 16.77
CA TYR A 258 6.51 -11.89 16.73
C TYR A 258 8.04 -11.99 16.76
N ASP A 259 8.66 -11.81 15.60
CA ASP A 259 10.11 -11.97 15.37
C ASP A 259 10.59 -10.98 14.28
N ASP A 260 11.86 -11.07 13.86
CA ASP A 260 12.44 -10.15 12.87
C ASP A 260 11.75 -10.20 11.49
N SER A 261 10.97 -11.26 11.19
CA SER A 261 10.19 -11.29 9.95
C SER A 261 9.02 -10.30 9.94
N MET A 262 8.69 -9.68 11.08
CA MET A 262 7.79 -8.52 11.15
C MET A 262 8.27 -7.35 10.28
N ASN A 263 9.58 -7.22 10.05
CA ASN A 263 10.13 -6.21 9.15
C ASN A 263 9.67 -6.42 7.69
N LEU A 264 9.28 -7.65 7.32
CA LEU A 264 8.96 -8.05 5.95
C LEU A 264 7.46 -8.08 5.67
N ARG A 265 6.64 -7.61 6.61
CA ARG A 265 5.19 -7.82 6.57
C ARG A 265 4.44 -6.98 5.55
N ASN A 266 5.02 -5.88 5.10
CA ASN A 266 4.40 -4.98 4.12
C ASN A 266 4.79 -5.44 2.72
N ILE A 267 3.82 -5.90 1.93
CA ILE A 267 4.06 -6.37 0.57
C ILE A 267 3.33 -5.46 -0.40
N LEU A 268 4.04 -4.92 -1.37
CA LEU A 268 3.51 -4.03 -2.38
C LEU A 268 3.40 -4.77 -3.72
N TRP A 269 2.18 -4.82 -4.25
CA TRP A 269 1.95 -5.11 -5.66
C TRP A 269 1.63 -3.80 -6.40
N LEU A 270 2.24 -3.61 -7.57
CA LEU A 270 1.85 -2.56 -8.50
C LEU A 270 1.47 -3.20 -9.83
N ALA A 271 0.31 -2.83 -10.36
CA ALA A 271 -0.08 -3.18 -11.72
C ALA A 271 0.88 -2.53 -12.74
N PRO A 272 0.91 -3.00 -14.00
CA PRO A 272 1.60 -2.28 -15.06
C PRO A 272 1.11 -0.84 -15.16
N LEU A 273 2.04 0.09 -15.38
CA LEU A 273 1.73 1.52 -15.48
C LEU A 273 1.45 1.87 -16.94
N PRO A 274 0.22 2.21 -17.33
CA PRO A 274 -0.05 2.71 -18.68
C PRO A 274 0.41 4.17 -18.83
N SER A 275 0.66 4.59 -20.06
CA SER A 275 0.81 6.00 -20.41
C SER A 275 -0.56 6.68 -20.46
N SER A 276 -0.68 7.88 -19.90
CA SER A 276 -1.86 8.74 -20.02
C SER A 276 -1.97 9.42 -21.40
N GLU A 277 -0.88 9.47 -22.16
CA GLU A 277 -0.81 10.14 -23.47
C GLU A 277 -0.91 9.14 -24.63
N THR A 278 -0.50 7.89 -24.42
CA THR A 278 -0.38 6.89 -25.47
C THR A 278 -0.90 5.52 -25.03
N LYS A 279 -1.07 4.60 -25.98
CA LYS A 279 -1.42 3.20 -25.66
C LYS A 279 -0.28 2.41 -25.03
N ALA A 280 0.92 2.99 -24.88
CA ALA A 280 2.09 2.29 -24.34
C ALA A 280 1.95 1.99 -22.83
N TRP A 281 2.73 1.01 -22.39
CA TRP A 281 2.96 0.70 -20.98
C TRP A 281 4.33 1.25 -20.58
N LEU A 282 4.36 2.11 -19.57
CA LEU A 282 5.55 2.80 -19.06
C LEU A 282 6.39 1.91 -18.14
N ALA A 283 5.73 1.01 -17.40
CA ALA A 283 6.38 0.08 -16.49
C ALA A 283 5.61 -1.25 -16.43
N PRO A 284 6.31 -2.40 -16.28
CA PRO A 284 5.65 -3.67 -15.97
C PRO A 284 5.12 -3.67 -14.53
N GLY A 285 4.30 -4.66 -14.21
CA GLY A 285 3.90 -4.94 -12.84
C GLY A 285 5.05 -5.47 -11.99
N VAL A 286 4.91 -5.36 -10.68
CA VAL A 286 5.93 -5.81 -9.70
C VAL A 286 5.24 -6.27 -8.43
N LEU A 287 5.81 -7.28 -7.77
CA LEU A 287 5.46 -7.72 -6.43
C LEU A 287 6.72 -7.73 -5.56
N VAL A 288 6.73 -6.90 -4.52
CA VAL A 288 7.94 -6.61 -3.73
C VAL A 288 7.60 -6.44 -2.26
N ILE A 289 8.43 -6.99 -1.38
CA ILE A 289 8.37 -6.70 0.06
C ILE A 289 9.08 -5.39 0.34
N LEU A 290 8.44 -4.56 1.16
CA LEU A 290 9.02 -3.34 1.72
C LEU A 290 9.62 -3.67 3.09
N ASP A 291 10.94 -3.91 3.10
CA ASP A 291 11.69 -4.25 4.30
C ASP A 291 11.78 -3.05 5.24
N ALA A 292 11.00 -3.12 6.31
CA ALA A 292 10.88 -2.15 7.37
C ALA A 292 11.85 -2.45 8.54
N HIS A 293 13.06 -2.94 8.26
CA HIS A 293 14.09 -3.05 9.29
C HIS A 293 14.39 -1.67 9.91
N PRO A 294 14.71 -1.57 11.22
CA PRO A 294 14.82 -0.29 11.93
C PRO A 294 15.82 0.74 11.36
N ASP A 295 16.86 0.25 10.68
CA ASP A 295 17.89 1.10 10.07
C ASP A 295 17.52 1.56 8.64
N GLY A 296 16.41 1.07 8.11
CA GLY A 296 15.96 1.29 6.74
C GLY A 296 15.09 2.52 6.59
N ILE A 297 15.11 3.10 5.39
CA ILE A 297 14.30 4.29 5.06
C ILE A 297 12.80 4.03 5.20
N ILE A 298 12.34 2.81 4.91
CA ILE A 298 10.93 2.44 5.06
C ILE A 298 10.49 2.56 6.52
N TYR A 299 11.30 2.03 7.45
CA TYR A 299 10.97 2.12 8.88
C TYR A 299 11.05 3.56 9.40
N GLN A 300 12.14 4.25 9.08
CA GLN A 300 12.44 5.57 9.63
C GLN A 300 11.47 6.64 9.14
N ASP A 301 11.13 6.59 7.85
CA ASP A 301 10.51 7.73 7.17
C ASP A 301 9.06 7.43 6.73
N MET A 302 8.61 6.16 6.72
CA MET A 302 7.22 5.79 6.39
C MET A 302 6.41 5.24 7.57
N ILE A 303 7.03 4.58 8.55
CA ILE A 303 6.30 3.96 9.67
C ILE A 303 6.10 4.95 10.80
N ARG A 304 4.83 5.17 11.15
CA ARG A 304 4.45 6.12 12.21
C ARG A 304 4.80 5.58 13.59
N ASP A 305 5.22 6.48 14.48
CA ASP A 305 5.69 6.15 15.84
C ASP A 305 4.76 5.20 16.62
N TYR A 306 3.45 5.39 16.51
CA TYR A 306 2.47 4.59 17.26
C TYR A 306 2.29 3.15 16.76
N VAL A 307 2.82 2.82 15.58
CA VAL A 307 2.74 1.48 14.96
C VAL A 307 4.12 0.93 14.59
N GLN A 308 5.18 1.61 15.00
CA GLN A 308 6.55 1.12 14.86
C GLN A 308 6.68 -0.30 15.38
N ILE A 309 6.09 -0.65 16.53
CA ILE A 309 6.17 -2.00 17.10
C ILE A 309 5.69 -3.09 16.13
N VAL A 310 4.62 -2.86 15.36
CA VAL A 310 4.09 -3.84 14.41
C VAL A 310 4.61 -3.63 13.00
N ARG A 311 5.51 -2.67 12.78
CA ARG A 311 6.16 -2.39 11.49
C ARG A 311 5.17 -2.14 10.34
N THR A 312 3.99 -1.55 10.62
CA THR A 312 2.94 -1.35 9.60
C THR A 312 3.10 -0.03 8.88
N ILE A 313 3.06 -0.07 7.55
CA ILE A 313 2.78 1.12 6.74
C ILE A 313 1.27 1.32 6.72
N TYR A 314 0.79 2.50 7.11
CA TYR A 314 -0.63 2.82 7.11
C TYR A 314 -1.07 3.43 5.78
N GLU A 315 -2.30 3.11 5.38
CA GLU A 315 -2.95 3.65 4.17
C GLU A 315 -4.14 4.57 4.48
N ASP A 316 -4.28 5.02 5.74
CA ASP A 316 -5.46 5.74 6.23
C ASP A 316 -5.76 7.04 5.43
N ILE A 317 -7.05 7.43 5.42
CA ILE A 317 -7.69 8.55 4.70
C ILE A 317 -7.04 9.92 4.96
N TYR A 318 -6.23 10.05 6.01
CA TYR A 318 -5.49 11.29 6.33
C TYR A 318 -4.00 11.20 6.03
N ALA A 319 -3.53 10.02 5.62
CA ALA A 319 -2.14 9.70 5.32
C ALA A 319 -1.91 9.69 3.81
N ASP A 320 -2.76 8.98 3.06
CA ASP A 320 -2.65 8.76 1.60
C ASP A 320 -1.20 8.55 1.14
N ASP A 321 -0.41 7.79 1.93
CA ASP A 321 1.05 7.70 1.74
C ASP A 321 1.36 7.28 0.30
N PHE A 322 0.65 6.25 -0.21
CA PHE A 322 0.73 5.85 -1.60
C PHE A 322 -0.27 6.54 -2.54
N GLY A 323 -1.40 7.03 -2.01
CA GLY A 323 -2.48 7.66 -2.77
C GLY A 323 -3.87 7.31 -2.23
N GLU A 324 -4.88 7.45 -3.07
CA GLU A 324 -6.29 7.29 -2.68
C GLU A 324 -6.65 5.83 -2.49
N LEU A 325 -7.14 5.47 -1.30
CA LEU A 325 -7.66 4.14 -1.00
C LEU A 325 -8.96 3.90 -1.76
N ALA A 326 -9.02 2.84 -2.56
CA ALA A 326 -10.22 2.48 -3.29
C ALA A 326 -11.06 1.43 -2.56
N VAL A 327 -10.47 0.29 -2.18
CA VAL A 327 -11.18 -0.81 -1.51
C VAL A 327 -10.23 -1.65 -0.67
N ASP A 328 -10.78 -2.34 0.34
CA ASP A 328 -10.06 -3.42 1.03
C ASP A 328 -10.27 -4.73 0.26
N VAL A 329 -9.18 -5.48 0.02
CA VAL A 329 -9.19 -6.78 -0.65
C VAL A 329 -8.91 -7.86 0.39
N ASN A 330 -9.85 -8.78 0.60
CA ASN A 330 -9.75 -9.82 1.62
C ASN A 330 -9.74 -11.21 0.97
N TYR A 331 -8.72 -12.00 1.30
CA TYR A 331 -8.62 -13.41 1.00
C TYR A 331 -9.15 -14.23 2.18
N LEU A 332 -10.34 -14.78 2.02
CA LEU A 332 -10.99 -15.62 3.01
C LEU A 332 -10.87 -17.07 2.57
N ASN A 333 -10.01 -17.83 3.25
CA ASN A 333 -9.65 -19.20 2.89
C ASN A 333 -10.78 -20.21 3.18
N VAL A 334 -11.86 -20.12 2.40
CA VAL A 334 -13.01 -21.03 2.50
C VAL A 334 -12.64 -22.38 1.90
N ALA A 335 -12.81 -23.44 2.68
CA ALA A 335 -12.57 -24.81 2.24
C ALA A 335 -13.42 -25.14 1.01
N ASN A 336 -12.82 -25.83 0.03
CA ASN A 336 -13.45 -26.25 -1.23
C ASN A 336 -13.98 -25.12 -2.13
N ALA A 337 -13.70 -23.85 -1.83
CA ALA A 337 -14.01 -22.74 -2.72
C ALA A 337 -13.00 -22.63 -3.89
N ALA A 338 -13.48 -22.16 -5.04
CA ALA A 338 -12.60 -21.74 -6.12
C ALA A 338 -11.81 -20.48 -5.71
N PRO A 339 -10.61 -20.21 -6.29
CA PRO A 339 -9.83 -19.03 -5.92
C PRO A 339 -10.60 -17.71 -6.02
N ALA A 340 -11.37 -17.51 -7.09
CA ALA A 340 -12.23 -16.33 -7.28
C ALA A 340 -13.25 -16.15 -6.14
N ASP A 341 -13.72 -17.23 -5.54
CA ASP A 341 -14.72 -17.21 -4.47
C ASP A 341 -14.11 -16.92 -3.09
N ARG A 342 -12.78 -16.94 -2.97
CA ARG A 342 -12.07 -16.59 -1.73
C ARG A 342 -11.88 -15.08 -1.57
N ILE A 343 -12.12 -14.30 -2.62
CA ILE A 343 -11.96 -12.85 -2.59
C ILE A 343 -13.24 -12.14 -2.17
N PHE A 344 -13.09 -11.18 -1.25
CA PHE A 344 -14.12 -10.27 -0.77
C PHE A 344 -13.59 -8.84 -0.76
N ILE A 345 -14.32 -7.94 -1.43
CA ILE A 345 -13.99 -6.53 -1.57
C ILE A 345 -14.90 -5.71 -0.65
N CYS A 346 -14.32 -4.88 0.22
CA CYS A 346 -15.04 -4.07 1.21
C CYS A 346 -14.81 -2.57 1.01
#